data_AF-A0A2X2C7B0-F1
#
_entry.id   AF-A0A2X2C7B0-F1
#
_cell.length_a   1.000
_cell.length_b   1.000
_cell.length_c   1.000
_cell.angle_alpha   90.00
_cell.angle_beta   90.00
_cell.angle_gamma   90.00
#
_symmetry.space_group_name_H-M   'P 1'
#
loop_
_entity.id
_entity.type
_entity.pdbx_description
1 polymer ?
#
loop_
_entity_poly.entity_id
_entity_poly.type
_entity_poly.pdbx_seq_one_letter_code
_entity_poly.pdbx_strand_id
1 'polypeptide(L)'
;MSYNNHINLTDESLDMPIYRIMPIHRFLQLLEEKKLTLVRPKKWDDPFENALLNCVIETSDGQTGTFAARDYVYGQCWTFHSETDAMWRIYSHDKNGVRVSTTPRKLLAALQKTEPTYHNVKCFIGKVSYLSEDTLPGKLTSIDLLNTNGSGIAESLLYKRVEFEHENEVRLIYIGDDNSTDSDIFQFEINPAELLDTVLFDPRMEKNLRQAYALAIEDKGCKTEVKISTLYDAPERLKFKL
;
A
#
# COMPACT_ATOMS: atom_id res chain seq x y z
N MET A 1 23.43 10.09 -12.48
CA MET A 1 22.01 10.11 -12.89
C MET A 1 21.20 9.99 -11.61
N SER A 2 20.27 10.91 -11.36
CA SER A 2 19.40 10.83 -10.18
C SER A 2 18.61 9.53 -10.28
N TYR A 3 18.76 8.65 -9.29
CA TYR A 3 17.91 7.47 -9.19
C TYR A 3 16.48 7.95 -8.89
N ASN A 4 15.49 7.39 -9.57
CA ASN A 4 14.10 7.76 -9.36
C ASN A 4 13.52 6.91 -8.22
N ASN A 5 12.88 7.55 -7.23
CA ASN A 5 12.22 6.86 -6.10
C ASN A 5 10.92 6.12 -6.49
N HIS A 6 10.66 5.98 -7.79
CA HIS A 6 9.56 5.18 -8.31
C HIS A 6 10.07 3.99 -9.13
N ILE A 7 9.64 2.79 -8.78
CA ILE A 7 10.12 1.54 -9.37
C ILE A 7 8.97 0.88 -10.16
N ASN A 8 9.24 0.42 -11.38
CA ASN A 8 8.24 -0.20 -12.27
C ASN A 8 7.01 0.68 -12.57
N LEU A 9 7.15 2.01 -12.47
CA LEU A 9 6.09 2.99 -12.73
C LEU A 9 6.56 3.96 -13.83
N THR A 10 5.69 4.20 -14.81
CA THR A 10 5.86 5.27 -15.81
C THR A 10 5.35 6.61 -15.25
N ASP A 11 5.73 7.72 -15.88
CA ASP A 11 5.25 9.05 -15.48
C ASP A 11 3.72 9.16 -15.51
N GLU A 12 3.06 8.55 -16.49
CA GLU A 12 1.60 8.51 -16.57
C GLU A 12 1.01 7.74 -15.39
N SER A 13 1.61 6.59 -15.03
CA SER A 13 1.12 5.76 -13.93
C SER A 13 1.23 6.43 -12.56
N LEU A 14 2.14 7.41 -12.40
CA LEU A 14 2.29 8.17 -11.16
C LEU A 14 1.09 9.07 -10.84
N ASP A 15 0.33 9.45 -11.86
CA ASP A 15 -0.86 10.30 -11.75
C ASP A 15 -2.17 9.52 -11.94
N MET A 16 -2.08 8.22 -12.21
CA MET A 16 -3.25 7.34 -12.22
C MET A 16 -3.79 7.12 -10.79
N PRO A 17 -5.12 7.09 -10.61
CA PRO A 17 -5.71 6.79 -9.32
C PRO A 17 -5.35 5.39 -8.82
N ILE A 18 -5.01 5.32 -7.54
CA ILE A 18 -4.79 4.09 -6.78
C ILE A 18 -5.69 4.08 -5.56
N TYR A 19 -5.98 2.89 -5.05
CA TYR A 19 -7.02 2.67 -4.07
C TYR A 19 -6.53 1.80 -2.92
N ARG A 20 -7.08 2.03 -1.73
CA ARG A 20 -6.85 1.18 -0.55
C ARG A 20 -8.15 1.00 0.21
N ILE A 21 -8.48 -0.25 0.50
CA ILE A 21 -9.58 -0.61 1.39
C ILE A 21 -9.02 -0.77 2.80
N MET A 22 -9.72 -0.21 3.79
CA MET A 22 -9.38 -0.37 5.20
C MET A 22 -10.64 -0.38 6.07
N PRO A 23 -10.56 -0.95 7.29
CA PRO A 23 -11.65 -0.84 8.25
C PRO A 23 -12.00 0.62 8.57
N ILE A 24 -13.30 0.94 8.70
CA ILE A 24 -13.78 2.30 8.97
C ILE A 24 -13.14 2.94 10.21
N HIS A 25 -12.90 2.16 11.27
CA HIS A 25 -12.27 2.68 12.48
C HIS A 25 -10.83 3.15 12.23
N ARG A 26 -10.08 2.51 11.33
CA ARG A 26 -8.74 2.94 10.93
C ARG A 26 -8.80 4.22 10.10
N PHE A 27 -9.82 4.37 9.27
CA PHE A 27 -10.02 5.61 8.54
C PHE A 27 -10.38 6.78 9.47
N LEU A 28 -11.26 6.56 10.45
CA LEU A 28 -11.56 7.57 11.47
C LEU A 28 -10.32 7.94 12.31
N GLN A 29 -9.48 6.95 12.64
CA GLN A 29 -8.20 7.19 13.30
C GLN A 29 -7.26 8.04 12.42
N LEU A 30 -7.17 7.74 11.12
CA LEU A 30 -6.38 8.52 10.16
C LEU A 30 -6.83 9.98 10.09
N LEU A 31 -8.15 10.23 10.09
CA LEU A 31 -8.70 11.58 10.08
C LEU A 31 -8.39 12.35 11.38
N GLU A 32 -8.46 11.67 12.52
CA GLU A 32 -8.17 12.24 13.84
C GLU A 32 -6.68 12.56 14.00
N GLU A 33 -5.83 11.56 13.80
CA GLU A 33 -4.39 11.65 14.04
C GLU A 33 -3.66 12.37 12.90
N LYS A 34 -4.28 12.46 11.72
CA LYS A 34 -3.68 12.99 10.48
C LYS A 34 -2.37 12.28 10.14
N LYS A 35 -2.35 10.97 10.35
CA LYS A 35 -1.18 10.11 10.12
C LYS A 35 -1.50 8.96 9.20
N LEU A 36 -0.59 8.69 8.26
CA LEU A 36 -0.60 7.45 7.48
C LEU A 36 0.33 6.44 8.14
N THR A 37 -0.10 5.18 8.17
CA THR A 37 0.61 4.10 8.87
C THR A 37 1.16 3.07 7.89
N LEU A 38 2.47 2.84 7.93
CA LEU A 38 3.17 1.73 7.29
C LEU A 38 3.51 0.69 8.35
N VAL A 39 3.58 -0.57 7.95
CA VAL A 39 3.94 -1.69 8.84
C VAL A 39 5.14 -2.43 8.27
N ARG A 40 5.90 -3.09 9.14
CA ARG A 40 6.97 -3.97 8.68
C ARG A 40 6.40 -5.10 7.82
N PRO A 41 7.04 -5.46 6.70
CA PRO A 41 6.61 -6.56 5.83
C PRO A 41 6.36 -7.90 6.55
N LYS A 42 7.02 -8.16 7.69
CA LYS A 42 6.73 -9.35 8.53
C LYS A 42 5.30 -9.42 9.09
N LYS A 43 4.53 -8.33 9.04
CA LYS A 43 3.11 -8.26 9.41
C LYS A 43 2.16 -8.52 8.24
N TRP A 44 2.68 -8.64 7.03
CA TRP A 44 1.87 -8.97 5.86
C TRP A 44 1.52 -10.47 5.86
N ASP A 45 0.35 -10.81 5.33
CA ASP A 45 -0.18 -12.17 5.39
C ASP A 45 0.51 -13.13 4.41
N ASP A 46 1.18 -12.63 3.37
CA ASP A 46 1.86 -13.45 2.37
C ASP A 46 3.29 -13.84 2.83
N PRO A 47 3.58 -15.13 3.08
CA PRO A 47 4.89 -15.58 3.52
C PRO A 47 5.99 -15.35 2.47
N PHE A 48 5.65 -15.22 1.18
CA PHE A 48 6.63 -15.01 0.11
C PHE A 48 7.10 -13.55 -0.02
N GLU A 49 6.34 -12.58 0.49
CA GLU A 49 6.70 -11.16 0.41
C GLU A 49 7.96 -10.81 1.21
N ASN A 50 8.35 -11.67 2.16
CA ASN A 50 9.56 -11.51 2.95
C ASN A 50 10.69 -12.47 2.55
N ALA A 51 10.54 -13.26 1.49
CA ALA A 51 11.46 -14.37 1.19
C ALA A 51 12.91 -13.92 1.03
N LEU A 52 13.15 -12.79 0.36
CA LEU A 52 14.51 -12.27 0.16
C LEU A 52 15.08 -11.63 1.44
N LEU A 53 14.27 -10.86 2.16
CA LEU A 53 14.66 -10.23 3.43
C LEU A 53 14.88 -11.25 4.56
N ASN A 54 14.24 -12.41 4.48
CA ASN A 54 14.43 -13.55 5.38
C ASN A 54 15.45 -14.57 4.88
N CYS A 55 16.07 -14.34 3.71
CA CYS A 55 17.07 -15.26 3.18
C CYS A 55 18.28 -15.33 4.12
N VAL A 56 18.80 -16.54 4.31
CA VAL A 56 20.04 -16.76 5.04
C VAL A 56 21.20 -16.39 4.11
N ILE A 57 21.93 -15.35 4.50
CA ILE A 57 23.19 -14.95 3.86
C ILE A 57 24.28 -15.84 4.43
N GLU A 58 24.97 -16.60 3.58
CA GLU A 58 26.19 -17.30 3.97
C GLU A 58 27.39 -16.50 3.45
N THR A 59 28.26 -16.06 4.36
CA THR A 59 29.50 -15.37 4.01
C THR A 59 30.58 -16.39 3.63
N SER A 60 31.63 -15.93 2.94
CA SER A 60 32.71 -16.80 2.43
C SER A 60 33.50 -17.56 3.51
N ASP A 61 33.36 -17.16 4.78
CA ASP A 61 33.91 -17.81 5.97
C ASP A 61 32.92 -18.79 6.65
N GLY A 62 31.77 -19.06 6.03
CA GLY A 62 30.76 -20.01 6.52
C GLY A 62 29.87 -19.46 7.65
N GLN A 63 29.91 -18.15 7.93
CA GLN A 63 28.95 -17.55 8.86
C GLN A 63 27.62 -17.32 8.16
N THR A 64 26.53 -17.61 8.88
CA THR A 64 25.17 -17.39 8.39
C THR A 64 24.55 -16.17 9.09
N GLY A 65 23.96 -15.26 8.32
CA GLY A 65 23.23 -14.10 8.81
C GLY A 65 21.93 -13.88 8.04
N THR A 66 21.18 -12.84 8.39
CA THR A 66 20.02 -12.36 7.63
C THR A 66 20.19 -10.87 7.33
N PHE A 67 19.50 -10.34 6.32
CA PHE A 67 19.53 -8.91 6.05
C PHE A 67 18.86 -8.12 7.19
N ALA A 68 19.62 -7.27 7.87
CA ALA A 68 19.10 -6.37 8.92
C ALA A 68 17.99 -5.44 8.39
N ALA A 69 18.00 -5.15 7.08
CA ALA A 69 16.97 -4.36 6.39
C ALA A 69 15.53 -4.78 6.68
N ARG A 70 15.28 -6.07 6.95
CA ARG A 70 13.95 -6.56 7.31
C ARG A 70 13.37 -5.88 8.56
N ASP A 71 14.24 -5.40 9.45
CA ASP A 71 13.86 -4.86 10.75
C ASP A 71 13.67 -3.34 10.72
N TYR A 72 14.06 -2.65 9.65
CA TYR A 72 13.84 -1.21 9.50
C TYR A 72 13.11 -0.83 8.21
N VAL A 73 12.57 -1.80 7.47
CA VAL A 73 11.74 -1.54 6.29
C VAL A 73 10.26 -1.60 6.64
N TYR A 74 9.51 -0.63 6.14
CA TYR A 74 8.07 -0.50 6.34
C TYR A 74 7.39 -0.30 4.99
N GLY A 75 6.16 -0.79 4.84
CA GLY A 75 5.40 -0.54 3.64
C GLY A 75 3.88 -0.50 3.83
N GLN A 76 3.22 -0.05 2.78
CA GLN A 76 1.77 -0.01 2.68
C GLN A 76 1.32 -0.30 1.24
N CYS A 77 0.40 -1.25 1.11
CA CYS A 77 -0.11 -1.74 -0.16
C CYS A 77 -1.31 -0.91 -0.65
N TRP A 78 -1.34 -0.62 -1.94
CA TRP A 78 -2.42 0.02 -2.67
C TRP A 78 -2.66 -0.77 -3.96
N THR A 79 -3.76 -0.51 -4.67
CA THR A 79 -4.07 -1.16 -5.95
C THR A 79 -4.37 -0.15 -7.04
N PHE A 80 -4.16 -0.52 -8.30
CA PHE A 80 -4.73 0.20 -9.44
C PHE A 80 -6.16 -0.22 -9.78
N HIS A 81 -6.69 -1.29 -9.18
CA HIS A 81 -8.10 -1.65 -9.35
C HIS A 81 -8.99 -0.63 -8.65
N SER A 82 -9.87 0.02 -9.41
CA SER A 82 -10.85 0.93 -8.84
C SER A 82 -11.74 0.20 -7.86
N GLU A 83 -12.55 -0.74 -8.31
CA GLU A 83 -13.46 -1.47 -7.44
C GLU A 83 -13.73 -2.87 -7.97
N THR A 84 -13.54 -3.88 -7.13
CA THR A 84 -13.93 -5.27 -7.43
C THR A 84 -14.60 -5.89 -6.19
N ASP A 85 -15.53 -6.82 -6.40
CA ASP A 85 -16.15 -7.55 -5.28
C ASP A 85 -15.12 -8.36 -4.48
N ALA A 86 -14.15 -8.97 -5.17
CA ALA A 86 -13.08 -9.73 -4.55
C ALA A 86 -12.31 -8.89 -3.52
N MET A 87 -11.95 -7.66 -3.88
CA MET A 87 -11.25 -6.75 -2.98
C MET A 87 -12.08 -6.38 -1.74
N TRP A 88 -13.38 -6.13 -1.89
CA TRP A 88 -14.26 -5.88 -0.74
C TRP A 88 -14.33 -7.10 0.19
N ARG A 89 -14.36 -8.32 -0.36
CA ARG A 89 -14.36 -9.55 0.45
C ARG A 89 -13.04 -9.75 1.18
N ILE A 90 -11.91 -9.51 0.52
CA ILE A 90 -10.56 -9.72 1.09
C ILE A 90 -10.21 -8.67 2.15
N TYR A 91 -10.59 -7.40 1.95
CA TYR A 91 -10.14 -6.31 2.83
C TYR A 91 -11.22 -5.74 3.74
N SER A 92 -12.48 -6.12 3.54
CA SER A 92 -13.64 -5.67 4.33
C SER A 92 -14.57 -6.86 4.63
N HIS A 93 -14.02 -7.89 5.28
CA HIS A 93 -14.76 -9.12 5.64
C HIS A 93 -16.07 -8.82 6.40
N ASP A 94 -16.00 -7.89 7.36
CA ASP A 94 -17.13 -7.50 8.21
C ASP A 94 -18.07 -6.47 7.56
N LYS A 95 -17.85 -6.11 6.28
CA LYS A 95 -18.60 -5.09 5.52
C LYS A 95 -18.52 -3.68 6.10
N ASN A 96 -17.65 -3.47 7.09
CA ASN A 96 -17.43 -2.22 7.80
C ASN A 96 -16.17 -1.49 7.29
N GLY A 97 -15.93 -1.55 5.98
CA GLY A 97 -14.77 -0.97 5.33
C GLY A 97 -15.09 0.30 4.55
N VAL A 98 -14.03 1.05 4.28
CA VAL A 98 -14.01 2.16 3.32
C VAL A 98 -12.85 1.99 2.36
N ARG A 99 -13.06 2.39 1.12
CA ARG A 99 -12.04 2.52 0.09
C ARG A 99 -11.68 3.99 -0.06
N VAL A 100 -10.41 4.32 0.07
CA VAL A 100 -9.91 5.66 -0.23
C VAL A 100 -9.13 5.64 -1.55
N SER A 101 -9.09 6.77 -2.25
CA SER A 101 -8.27 6.94 -3.46
C SER A 101 -7.24 8.05 -3.32
N THR A 102 -6.12 7.90 -4.01
CA THR A 102 -5.05 8.91 -4.16
C THR A 102 -4.26 8.63 -5.44
N THR A 103 -3.08 9.22 -5.61
CA THR A 103 -2.14 8.89 -6.69
C THR A 103 -0.78 8.50 -6.10
N PRO A 104 0.02 7.68 -6.80
CA PRO A 104 1.38 7.37 -6.37
C PRO A 104 2.22 8.63 -6.11
N ARG A 105 2.09 9.66 -6.97
CA ARG A 105 2.82 10.92 -6.82
C ARG A 105 2.53 11.61 -5.48
N LYS A 106 1.26 11.68 -5.08
CA LYS A 106 0.88 12.33 -3.80
C LYS A 106 1.36 11.54 -2.59
N LEU A 107 1.26 10.22 -2.62
CA LEU A 107 1.76 9.37 -1.53
C LEU A 107 3.27 9.51 -1.35
N LEU A 108 4.02 9.40 -2.44
CA LEU A 108 5.46 9.53 -2.41
C LEU A 108 5.85 10.91 -1.88
N ALA A 109 5.27 11.99 -2.42
CA ALA A 109 5.56 13.35 -1.96
C ALA A 109 5.25 13.55 -0.45
N ALA A 110 4.14 12.99 0.05
CA ALA A 110 3.80 13.07 1.47
C ALA A 110 4.83 12.34 2.36
N LEU A 111 5.30 11.17 1.93
CA LEU A 111 6.35 10.44 2.65
C LEU A 111 7.68 11.19 2.61
N GLN A 112 8.09 11.68 1.43
CA GLN A 112 9.35 12.42 1.25
C GLN A 112 9.40 13.69 2.11
N LYS A 113 8.27 14.36 2.31
CA LYS A 113 8.17 15.54 3.21
C LYS A 113 8.55 15.21 4.66
N THR A 114 8.36 13.97 5.09
CA THR A 114 8.71 13.50 6.45
C THR A 114 10.20 13.18 6.58
N GLU A 115 10.89 12.94 5.46
CA GLU A 115 12.31 12.58 5.39
C GLU A 115 13.10 13.57 4.52
N PRO A 116 13.21 14.86 4.91
CA PRO A 116 13.69 15.92 4.03
C PRO A 116 15.16 15.77 3.61
N THR A 117 15.97 15.03 4.38
CA THR A 117 17.41 14.89 4.13
C THR A 117 17.73 13.68 3.25
N TYR A 118 17.08 12.54 3.49
CA TYR A 118 17.46 11.27 2.88
C TYR A 118 16.32 10.62 2.08
N HIS A 119 15.29 11.38 1.71
CA HIS A 119 14.14 10.83 0.97
C HIS A 119 14.54 10.07 -0.30
N ASN A 120 15.61 10.51 -0.99
CA ASN A 120 16.10 9.89 -2.22
C ASN A 120 16.61 8.45 -2.03
N VAL A 121 16.93 8.04 -0.80
CA VAL A 121 17.43 6.70 -0.49
C VAL A 121 16.57 5.94 0.51
N LYS A 122 15.52 6.57 1.05
CA LYS A 122 14.64 6.00 2.08
C LYS A 122 13.17 5.90 1.66
N CYS A 123 12.71 6.75 0.76
CA CYS A 123 11.30 6.82 0.38
C CYS A 123 11.13 6.29 -1.03
N PHE A 124 10.33 5.24 -1.20
CA PHE A 124 10.08 4.64 -2.50
C PHE A 124 8.59 4.39 -2.71
N ILE A 125 8.19 4.35 -3.98
CA ILE A 125 6.91 3.80 -4.39
C ILE A 125 7.14 2.88 -5.58
N GLY A 126 6.45 1.75 -5.65
CA GLY A 126 6.69 0.85 -6.77
C GLY A 126 5.54 -0.06 -7.10
N LYS A 127 5.40 -0.36 -8.39
CA LYS A 127 4.43 -1.34 -8.88
C LYS A 127 4.99 -2.75 -8.68
N VAL A 128 4.17 -3.63 -8.10
CA VAL A 128 4.52 -5.03 -7.94
C VAL A 128 4.53 -5.71 -9.31
N SER A 129 5.61 -6.45 -9.57
CA SER A 129 5.75 -7.33 -10.73
C SER A 129 5.42 -8.76 -10.33
N TYR A 130 4.70 -9.46 -11.19
CA TYR A 130 4.23 -10.81 -10.93
C TYR A 130 4.98 -11.81 -11.80
N LEU A 131 5.58 -12.81 -11.16
CA LEU A 131 6.43 -13.80 -11.81
C LEU A 131 5.96 -15.22 -11.49
N SER A 132 6.28 -16.17 -12.36
CA SER A 132 6.02 -17.59 -12.08
C SER A 132 6.94 -18.10 -10.97
N GLU A 133 6.55 -19.19 -10.32
CA GLU A 133 7.35 -19.87 -9.30
C GLU A 133 8.76 -20.23 -9.78
N ASP A 134 8.92 -20.59 -11.07
CA ASP A 134 10.22 -20.94 -11.67
C ASP A 134 11.14 -19.72 -11.89
N THR A 135 10.57 -18.54 -12.15
CA THR A 135 11.34 -17.34 -12.52
C THR A 135 11.61 -16.41 -11.35
N LEU A 136 10.73 -16.45 -10.34
CA LEU A 136 10.81 -15.60 -9.16
C LEU A 136 12.14 -15.75 -8.38
N PRO A 137 12.67 -16.97 -8.07
CA PRO A 137 13.94 -17.11 -7.36
C PRO A 137 15.11 -16.47 -8.11
N GLY A 138 15.18 -16.70 -9.43
CA GLY A 138 16.21 -16.10 -10.27
C GLY A 138 16.16 -14.57 -10.24
N LYS A 139 14.96 -13.98 -10.32
CA LYS A 139 14.80 -12.53 -10.20
C LYS A 139 15.21 -12.02 -8.81
N LEU A 140 14.75 -12.66 -7.75
CA LEU A 140 15.06 -12.28 -6.37
C LEU A 140 16.57 -12.31 -6.09
N THR A 141 17.27 -13.36 -6.51
CA THR A 141 18.73 -13.46 -6.36
C THR A 141 19.54 -12.45 -7.18
N SER A 142 18.94 -11.87 -8.23
CA SER A 142 19.60 -10.83 -9.05
C SER A 142 19.54 -9.42 -8.45
N ILE A 143 18.75 -9.21 -7.38
CA ILE A 143 18.56 -7.91 -6.76
C ILE A 143 19.80 -7.54 -5.94
N ASP A 144 20.39 -6.39 -6.22
CA ASP A 144 21.53 -5.87 -5.48
C ASP A 144 21.09 -5.22 -4.16
N LEU A 145 20.94 -6.02 -3.12
CA LEU A 145 20.54 -5.57 -1.78
C LEU A 145 21.58 -4.68 -1.09
N LEU A 146 22.83 -4.68 -1.56
CA LEU A 146 23.91 -3.87 -1.01
C LEU A 146 23.98 -2.49 -1.68
N ASN A 147 23.08 -2.19 -2.61
CA ASN A 147 23.02 -0.90 -3.25
C ASN A 147 22.77 0.21 -2.21
N THR A 148 23.73 1.13 -2.12
CA THR A 148 23.76 2.19 -1.11
C THR A 148 22.68 3.25 -1.30
N ASN A 149 22.00 3.26 -2.44
CA ASN A 149 20.87 4.15 -2.68
C ASN A 149 19.54 3.61 -2.14
N GLY A 150 19.52 2.45 -1.46
CA GLY A 150 18.33 1.82 -0.88
C GLY A 150 17.41 1.11 -1.89
N SER A 151 17.69 1.21 -3.19
CA SER A 151 16.80 0.69 -4.22
C SER A 151 16.68 -0.82 -4.25
N GLY A 152 17.75 -1.55 -3.95
CA GLY A 152 17.71 -3.01 -3.91
C GLY A 152 16.78 -3.52 -2.83
N ILE A 153 16.79 -2.88 -1.66
CA ILE A 153 15.87 -3.18 -0.57
C ILE A 153 14.43 -2.89 -1.01
N ALA A 154 14.16 -1.73 -1.62
CA ALA A 154 12.83 -1.41 -2.11
C ALA A 154 12.36 -2.38 -3.22
N GLU A 155 13.23 -2.70 -4.18
CA GLU A 155 12.97 -3.63 -5.28
C GLU A 155 12.66 -5.04 -4.76
N SER A 156 13.30 -5.49 -3.68
CA SER A 156 13.03 -6.79 -3.06
C SER A 156 11.58 -7.00 -2.63
N LEU A 157 10.88 -5.90 -2.31
CA LEU A 157 9.48 -5.91 -1.92
C LEU A 157 8.52 -5.78 -3.10
N LEU A 158 8.98 -5.78 -4.34
CA LEU A 158 8.14 -5.50 -5.51
C LEU A 158 7.93 -6.70 -6.43
N TYR A 159 8.10 -7.92 -5.89
CA TYR A 159 7.82 -9.16 -6.62
C TYR A 159 6.86 -10.05 -5.85
N LYS A 160 5.84 -10.56 -6.54
CA LYS A 160 4.92 -11.59 -6.05
C LYS A 160 4.78 -12.70 -7.09
N ARG A 161 4.16 -13.81 -6.69
CA ARG A 161 3.79 -14.85 -7.65
C ARG A 161 2.62 -14.40 -8.53
N VAL A 162 2.54 -14.95 -9.75
CA VAL A 162 1.48 -14.66 -10.73
C VAL A 162 0.06 -14.88 -10.21
N GLU A 163 -0.15 -15.78 -9.24
CA GLU A 163 -1.47 -16.02 -8.64
C GLU A 163 -2.04 -14.79 -7.92
N PHE A 164 -1.18 -13.85 -7.51
CA PHE A 164 -1.56 -12.60 -6.86
C PHE A 164 -1.75 -11.42 -7.82
N GLU A 165 -1.61 -11.62 -9.14
CA GLU A 165 -1.72 -10.54 -10.14
C GLU A 165 -3.05 -9.79 -10.08
N HIS A 166 -4.11 -10.47 -9.64
CA HIS A 166 -5.43 -9.90 -9.43
C HIS A 166 -5.49 -8.76 -8.37
N GLU A 167 -4.44 -8.56 -7.57
CA GLU A 167 -4.33 -7.44 -6.64
C GLU A 167 -3.90 -6.15 -7.34
N ASN A 168 -3.18 -6.22 -8.48
CA ASN A 168 -2.61 -5.09 -9.23
C ASN A 168 -1.97 -4.02 -8.32
N GLU A 169 -1.14 -4.53 -7.43
CA GLU A 169 -0.60 -3.85 -6.27
C GLU A 169 0.50 -2.81 -6.61
N VAL A 170 0.51 -1.73 -5.83
CA VAL A 170 1.57 -0.72 -5.74
C VAL A 170 1.89 -0.47 -4.26
N ARG A 171 3.18 -0.43 -3.92
CA ARG A 171 3.65 -0.31 -2.53
C ARG A 171 4.30 1.02 -2.30
N LEU A 172 3.87 1.73 -1.26
CA LEU A 172 4.64 2.80 -0.64
C LEU A 172 5.62 2.15 0.36
N ILE A 173 6.90 2.49 0.29
CA ILE A 173 7.98 1.85 1.04
C ILE A 173 8.83 2.92 1.73
N TYR A 174 9.10 2.71 3.02
CA TYR A 174 10.01 3.52 3.81
C TYR A 174 11.12 2.63 4.39
N ILE A 175 12.38 3.05 4.20
CA ILE A 175 13.56 2.45 4.81
C ILE A 175 13.97 3.36 5.98
N GLY A 176 13.67 2.92 7.19
CA GLY A 176 14.03 3.60 8.42
C GLY A 176 15.51 3.45 8.76
N ASP A 177 15.91 4.08 9.85
CA ASP A 177 17.26 3.93 10.40
C ASP A 177 17.39 2.61 11.16
N ASP A 178 18.59 2.03 11.13
CA ASP A 178 18.96 0.77 11.81
C ASP A 178 18.74 0.84 13.34
N ASN A 179 18.70 2.05 13.91
CA ASN A 179 18.43 2.31 15.32
C ASN A 179 16.97 2.68 15.62
N SER A 180 16.07 2.60 14.63
CA SER A 180 14.66 2.88 14.83
C SER A 180 14.04 1.83 15.74
N THR A 181 13.16 2.28 16.63
CA THR A 181 12.57 1.51 17.74
C THR A 181 12.05 0.12 17.31
N ASP A 182 11.94 -0.81 18.26
CA ASP A 182 11.32 -2.15 18.09
C ASP A 182 9.83 -2.14 17.64
N SER A 183 9.33 -1.00 17.16
CA SER A 183 7.99 -0.83 16.62
C SER A 183 7.87 -1.49 15.24
N ASP A 184 6.85 -2.31 15.08
CA ASP A 184 6.44 -2.86 13.77
C ASP A 184 5.67 -1.84 12.92
N ILE A 185 5.55 -0.60 13.42
CA ILE A 185 4.71 0.46 12.89
C ILE A 185 5.56 1.71 12.68
N PHE A 186 5.49 2.26 11.48
CA PHE A 186 5.97 3.59 11.14
C PHE A 186 4.78 4.47 10.77
N GLN A 187 4.68 5.65 11.38
CA GLN A 187 3.62 6.61 11.08
C GLN A 187 4.23 7.94 10.68
N PHE A 188 3.63 8.58 9.68
CA PHE A 188 4.03 9.91 9.24
C PHE A 188 2.83 10.83 9.04
N GLU A 189 3.05 12.12 9.24
CA GLU A 189 2.00 13.14 9.15
C GLU A 189 1.57 13.37 7.70
N ILE A 190 0.26 13.52 7.52
CA ILE A 190 -0.37 13.80 6.24
C ILE A 190 -1.40 14.92 6.40
N ASN A 191 -1.75 15.59 5.31
CA ASN A 191 -3.00 16.34 5.23
C ASN A 191 -4.02 15.47 4.48
N PRO A 192 -5.03 14.87 5.15
CA PRO A 192 -5.98 13.99 4.48
C PRO A 192 -6.73 14.67 3.32
N ALA A 193 -7.02 15.97 3.43
CA ALA A 193 -7.73 16.72 2.40
C ALA A 193 -6.88 16.99 1.14
N GLU A 194 -5.56 16.99 1.26
CA GLU A 194 -4.64 17.11 0.11
C GLU A 194 -4.27 15.74 -0.45
N LEU A 195 -4.15 14.74 0.43
CA LEU A 195 -3.70 13.41 0.04
C LEU A 195 -4.81 12.60 -0.63
N LEU A 196 -6.02 12.60 -0.06
CA LEU A 196 -7.12 11.71 -0.45
C LEU A 196 -8.11 12.42 -1.38
N ASP A 197 -8.45 11.77 -2.49
CA ASP A 197 -9.40 12.32 -3.48
C ASP A 197 -10.85 11.89 -3.21
N THR A 198 -11.04 10.60 -2.92
CA THR A 198 -12.37 10.05 -2.67
C THR A 198 -12.36 9.06 -1.51
N VAL A 199 -13.50 8.99 -0.82
CA VAL A 199 -13.84 7.94 0.15
C VAL A 199 -15.10 7.24 -0.35
N LEU A 200 -15.10 5.92 -0.39
CA LEU A 200 -16.21 5.10 -0.84
C LEU A 200 -16.51 4.08 0.25
N PHE A 201 -17.74 4.07 0.75
CA PHE A 201 -18.15 3.02 1.70
C PHE A 201 -18.29 1.67 1.01
N ASP A 202 -18.00 0.59 1.74
CA ASP A 202 -18.34 -0.75 1.30
C ASP A 202 -19.83 -0.80 0.91
N PRO A 203 -20.18 -1.21 -0.32
CA PRO A 203 -21.57 -1.21 -0.79
C PRO A 203 -22.47 -2.13 0.04
N ARG A 204 -21.89 -3.10 0.77
CA ARG A 204 -22.60 -4.07 1.60
C ARG A 204 -22.79 -3.58 3.04
N MET A 205 -22.27 -2.41 3.39
CA MET A 205 -22.45 -1.78 4.69
C MET A 205 -23.93 -1.46 4.93
N GLU A 206 -24.42 -1.72 6.14
CA GLU A 206 -25.80 -1.40 6.53
C GLU A 206 -26.07 0.12 6.41
N LYS A 207 -27.26 0.48 5.94
CA LYS A 207 -27.60 1.86 5.55
C LYS A 207 -27.53 2.84 6.73
N ASN A 208 -28.11 2.50 7.89
CA ASN A 208 -28.11 3.37 9.06
C ASN A 208 -26.68 3.51 9.62
N LEU A 209 -25.92 2.42 9.64
CA LEU A 209 -24.52 2.43 10.04
C LEU A 209 -23.66 3.32 9.12
N ARG A 210 -23.85 3.20 7.81
CA ARG A 210 -23.20 4.07 6.81
C ARG A 210 -23.55 5.53 7.03
N GLN A 211 -24.82 5.85 7.32
CA GLN A 211 -25.24 7.22 7.61
C GLN A 211 -24.58 7.76 8.89
N ALA A 212 -24.50 6.95 9.95
CA ALA A 212 -23.81 7.32 11.18
C ALA A 212 -22.31 7.59 10.94
N TYR A 213 -21.65 6.76 10.13
CA TYR A 213 -20.24 6.98 9.78
C TYR A 213 -20.04 8.19 8.87
N ALA A 214 -20.96 8.47 7.95
CA ALA A 214 -20.88 9.67 7.11
C ALA A 214 -20.89 10.95 7.98
N LEU A 215 -21.78 11.01 8.97
CA LEU A 215 -21.80 12.11 9.95
C LEU A 215 -20.51 12.19 10.77
N ALA A 216 -19.96 11.05 11.21
CA ALA A 216 -18.70 11.03 11.95
C ALA A 216 -17.50 11.49 11.11
N ILE A 217 -17.48 11.17 9.81
CA ILE A 217 -16.44 11.63 8.88
C ILE A 217 -16.56 13.14 8.66
N GLU A 218 -17.78 13.66 8.53
CA GLU A 218 -18.04 15.09 8.39
C GLU A 218 -17.64 15.87 9.65
N ASP A 219 -17.98 15.37 10.84
CA ASP A 219 -17.61 15.97 12.13
C ASP A 219 -16.08 16.06 12.31
N LYS A 220 -15.34 15.06 11.81
CA LYS A 220 -13.86 15.10 11.77
C LYS A 220 -13.28 16.07 10.73
N GLY A 221 -14.12 16.85 10.05
CA GLY A 221 -13.70 17.86 9.08
C GLY A 221 -13.14 17.28 7.79
N CYS A 222 -13.53 16.06 7.43
CA CYS A 222 -13.11 15.45 6.17
C CYS A 222 -13.68 16.26 4.99
N LYS A 223 -12.79 16.85 4.18
CA LYS A 223 -13.15 17.58 2.96
C LYS A 223 -13.14 16.71 1.71
N THR A 224 -12.71 15.46 1.85
CA THR A 224 -12.62 14.50 0.74
C THR A 224 -14.01 14.07 0.30
N GLU A 225 -14.22 13.92 -1.01
CA GLU A 225 -15.51 13.55 -1.58
C GLU A 225 -15.94 12.14 -1.11
N VAL A 226 -17.07 12.05 -0.41
CA VAL A 226 -17.65 10.78 0.07
C VAL A 226 -18.69 10.28 -0.94
N LYS A 227 -18.45 9.10 -1.50
CA LYS A 227 -19.30 8.43 -2.50
C LYS A 227 -19.96 7.18 -1.94
N ILE A 228 -21.01 6.75 -2.62
CA ILE A 228 -21.66 5.45 -2.42
C ILE A 228 -21.45 4.62 -3.68
N SER A 229 -21.00 3.38 -3.51
CA SER A 229 -20.83 2.45 -4.63
C SER A 229 -22.18 1.95 -5.11
N THR A 230 -22.35 1.87 -6.44
CA THR A 230 -23.53 1.32 -7.10
C THR A 230 -23.31 -0.14 -7.54
N LEU A 231 -22.22 -0.79 -7.09
CA LEU A 231 -21.82 -2.12 -7.54
C LEU A 231 -22.92 -3.19 -7.35
N TYR A 232 -23.74 -3.03 -6.32
CA TYR A 232 -24.82 -3.95 -5.94
C TYR A 232 -26.23 -3.43 -6.30
N ASP A 233 -26.32 -2.27 -6.95
CA ASP A 233 -27.61 -1.72 -7.33
C ASP A 233 -28.16 -2.49 -8.54
N ALA A 234 -29.45 -2.85 -8.48
CA ALA A 234 -30.11 -3.51 -9.60
C ALA A 234 -30.15 -2.56 -10.81
N PRO A 235 -29.94 -3.04 -12.06
CA PRO A 235 -30.00 -2.19 -13.24
C PRO A 235 -31.40 -1.57 -13.37
N GLU A 236 -31.49 -0.24 -13.32
CA GLU A 236 -32.77 0.48 -13.38
C GLU A 236 -33.56 0.29 -14.70
N ARG A 237 -32.95 -0.33 -15.72
CA ARG A 237 -33.47 -0.41 -17.09
C ARG A 237 -33.64 -1.82 -17.65
N LEU A 238 -33.92 -2.82 -16.82
CA LEU A 238 -34.38 -4.13 -17.32
C LEU A 238 -35.88 -4.07 -17.66
N LYS A 239 -36.20 -3.64 -18.88
CA LYS A 239 -37.55 -3.78 -19.45
C LYS A 239 -37.54 -4.86 -20.52
N PHE A 240 -38.05 -6.04 -20.18
CA PHE A 240 -38.39 -7.04 -21.18
C PHE A 240 -39.72 -6.66 -21.82
N LYS A 241 -39.72 -6.43 -23.14
CA LYS A 241 -40.96 -6.42 -23.92
C LYS A 241 -41.23 -7.87 -24.35
N LEU A 242 -42.37 -8.40 -23.94
CA LEU A 242 -42.93 -9.65 -24.45
C LEU A 242 -43.47 -9.42 -25.87
#